data_AF-A0A820MW55-F1
#
_entry.id   AF-A0A820MW55-F1
#
_cell.length_a   1.000
_cell.length_b   1.000
_cell.length_c   1.000
_cell.angle_alpha   90.00
_cell.angle_beta   90.00
_cell.angle_gamma   90.00
#
_symmetry.space_group_name_H-M   'P 1'
#
loop_
_entity.id
_entity.type
_entity.pdbx_description
1 polymer ?
#
loop_
_entity_poly.entity_id
_entity_poly.type
_entity_poly.pdbx_seq_one_letter_code
_entity_poly.pdbx_strand_id
1 'polypeptide(L)'
;MSSSDNFYIELLNNSIVYIYRYATPVIYIIGNIGNLLNAWVFLKKSWSKNVCVLYFKVCLFLSSAYLNSVILGNTFIIGYNINAHNSNIVL
;
A
#
# COMPACT_ATOMS: atom_id res chain seq x y z
N MET A 1 35.38 1.49 -3.42
CA MET A 1 34.20 2.38 -3.52
C MET A 1 34.66 3.76 -3.09
N SER A 2 34.40 4.81 -3.88
CA SER A 2 34.82 6.16 -3.48
C SER A 2 33.93 6.69 -2.36
N SER A 3 34.43 7.61 -1.54
CA SER A 3 33.64 8.24 -0.46
C SER A 3 32.40 8.95 -0.99
N SER A 4 32.49 9.51 -2.21
CA SER A 4 31.35 10.10 -2.91
C SER A 4 30.27 9.08 -3.25
N ASP A 5 30.62 7.86 -3.67
CA ASP A 5 29.63 6.83 -4.02
C ASP A 5 28.79 6.42 -2.81
N ASN A 6 29.44 6.27 -1.65
CA ASN A 6 28.75 5.93 -0.40
C ASN A 6 27.76 7.02 0.04
N PHE A 7 28.12 8.30 -0.16
CA PHE A 7 27.23 9.43 0.15
C PHE A 7 25.94 9.40 -0.70
N TYR A 8 26.06 9.17 -2.01
CA TYR A 8 24.87 9.10 -2.88
C TYR A 8 23.97 7.91 -2.55
N ILE A 9 24.56 6.75 -2.21
CA ILE A 9 23.81 5.56 -1.80
C ILE A 9 23.04 5.83 -0.50
N GLU A 10 23.68 6.47 0.47
CA GLU A 10 23.04 6.80 1.75
C GLU A 10 21.90 7.82 1.58
N LEU A 11 22.12 8.85 0.76
CA LEU A 11 21.09 9.82 0.42
C LEU A 11 19.85 9.16 -0.22
N LEU A 12 20.08 8.26 -1.19
CA LEU A 12 19.02 7.51 -1.86
C LEU A 12 18.25 6.63 -0.87
N ASN A 13 18.96 5.86 -0.04
CA ASN A 13 18.32 5.00 0.96
C ASN A 13 17.47 5.81 1.94
N ASN A 14 18.00 6.92 2.45
CA ASN A 14 17.26 7.78 3.37
C ASN A 14 16.01 8.39 2.69
N SER A 15 16.12 8.81 1.42
CA SER A 15 14.97 9.32 0.67
C SER A 15 13.85 8.28 0.52
N ILE A 16 14.21 7.03 0.24
CA ILE A 16 13.27 5.92 0.10
C ILE A 16 12.55 5.68 1.43
N VAL A 17 13.28 5.61 2.54
CA VAL A 17 12.70 5.43 3.89
C VAL A 17 11.69 6.54 4.21
N TYR A 18 12.01 7.80 3.91
CA TYR A 18 11.10 8.91 4.17
C TYR A 18 9.83 8.87 3.31
N ILE A 19 9.93 8.45 2.05
CA ILE A 19 8.76 8.23 1.18
C ILE A 19 7.84 7.18 1.79
N TYR A 20 8.40 6.02 2.17
CA TYR A 20 7.61 4.93 2.77
C TYR A 20 7.05 5.28 4.15
N ARG A 21 7.73 6.13 4.91
CA ARG A 21 7.29 6.54 6.25
C ARG A 21 6.16 7.56 6.22
N TYR A 22 6.17 8.50 5.27
CA TYR A 22 5.25 9.64 5.28
C TYR A 22 4.28 9.68 4.08
N ALA A 23 4.73 9.41 2.87
CA ALA A 23 3.86 9.50 1.69
C ALA A 23 2.97 8.26 1.54
N THR A 24 3.52 7.07 1.76
CA THR A 24 2.80 5.80 1.59
C THR A 24 1.59 5.64 2.52
N PRO A 25 1.62 6.02 3.81
CA PRO A 25 0.43 6.02 4.67
C PRO A 25 -0.69 6.94 4.16
N VAL A 26 -0.34 8.12 3.63
CA VAL A 26 -1.33 9.05 3.07
C VAL A 26 -2.01 8.45 1.84
N ILE A 27 -1.22 7.85 0.94
CA ILE A 27 -1.74 7.15 -0.24
C ILE A 27 -2.64 5.97 0.18
N TYR A 28 -2.25 5.24 1.23
CA TYR A 28 -3.05 4.14 1.77
C TYR A 28 -4.42 4.60 2.27
N ILE A 29 -4.46 5.71 3.03
CA ILE A 29 -5.72 6.27 3.55
C ILE A 29 -6.62 6.73 2.40
N ILE A 30 -6.07 7.52 1.46
CA ILE A 30 -6.83 8.03 0.30
C ILE A 30 -7.32 6.88 -0.57
N GLY A 31 -6.48 5.87 -0.81
CA GLY A 31 -6.83 4.70 -1.60
C GLY A 31 -7.97 3.89 -0.99
N ASN A 32 -7.96 3.68 0.32
CA ASN A 32 -9.05 2.99 1.01
C ASN A 32 -10.35 3.80 0.99
N ILE A 33 -10.29 5.11 1.17
CA ILE A 33 -11.46 5.99 1.04
C ILE A 33 -12.05 5.91 -0.38
N GLY A 34 -11.20 6.01 -1.41
CA GLY A 34 -11.63 5.88 -2.80
C GLY A 34 -12.28 4.53 -3.10
N ASN A 35 -11.71 3.43 -2.58
CA ASN A 35 -12.28 2.09 -2.71
C ASN A 35 -13.61 1.95 -1.98
N LEU A 36 -13.77 2.53 -0.78
CA LEU A 36 -15.05 2.53 -0.04
C LEU A 36 -16.15 3.29 -0.80
N LEU A 37 -15.82 4.46 -1.36
CA LEU A 37 -16.75 5.25 -2.17
C LEU A 37 -17.19 4.47 -3.42
N ASN A 38 -16.23 3.87 -4.15
CA ASN A 38 -16.55 3.03 -5.30
C ASN A 38 -17.41 1.83 -4.90
N ALA A 39 -17.09 1.16 -3.79
CA ALA A 39 -17.87 0.03 -3.29
C ALA A 39 -19.31 0.45 -3.00
N TRP A 40 -19.52 1.59 -2.35
CA TRP A 40 -20.85 2.13 -2.08
C TRP A 40 -21.65 2.37 -3.37
N VAL A 41 -21.05 3.03 -4.36
CA VAL A 41 -21.71 3.32 -5.64
C VAL A 41 -22.10 2.02 -6.36
N PHE A 42 -21.21 1.03 -6.40
CA PHE A 42 -21.43 -0.22 -7.14
C PHE A 42 -22.22 -1.28 -6.35
N LEU A 43 -22.35 -1.17 -5.02
CA LEU A 43 -23.21 -2.04 -4.20
C LEU A 43 -24.69 -1.84 -4.52
N LYS A 44 -25.09 -0.62 -4.88
CA LYS A 44 -26.48 -0.31 -5.28
C LYS A 44 -26.87 -0.87 -6.65
N LYS A 45 -25.89 -1.30 -7.46
CA LYS A 45 -26.12 -1.74 -8.85
C LYS A 45 -26.11 -3.26 -8.94
N SER A 46 -27.22 -3.84 -9.41
CA SER A 46 -27.37 -5.29 -9.50
C SER A 46 -26.40 -5.93 -10.49
N TRP A 47 -25.79 -7.04 -10.08
CA TRP A 47 -24.71 -7.73 -10.79
C TRP A 47 -25.18 -8.52 -12.03
N SER A 48 -26.44 -8.92 -12.09
CA SER A 48 -26.91 -9.89 -13.11
C SER A 48 -27.08 -9.32 -14.52
N LYS A 49 -26.99 -7.99 -14.70
CA LYS A 49 -27.30 -7.35 -16.00
C LYS A 49 -26.15 -6.53 -16.61
N ASN A 50 -24.99 -6.43 -15.95
CA ASN A 50 -23.96 -5.50 -16.40
C ASN A 50 -22.54 -6.00 -16.13
N VAL A 51 -21.90 -6.57 -17.16
CA VAL A 51 -20.55 -7.16 -17.10
C VAL A 51 -19.50 -6.13 -16.63
N CYS A 52 -19.69 -4.84 -16.96
CA CYS A 52 -18.81 -3.78 -16.47
C CYS A 52 -18.79 -3.69 -14.94
N VAL A 53 -19.92 -3.92 -14.26
CA VAL A 53 -19.99 -3.89 -12.79
C VAL A 53 -19.23 -5.08 -12.17
N LEU A 54 -19.17 -6.22 -12.87
CA LEU A 54 -18.32 -7.34 -12.45
C LEU A 54 -16.84 -6.96 -12.52
N TYR A 55 -16.38 -6.42 -13.65
CA TYR A 55 -15.00 -5.95 -13.81
C TYR A 55 -14.63 -4.91 -12.74
N PHE A 56 -15.50 -3.93 -12.48
CA PHE A 56 -15.26 -2.94 -11.42
C PHE A 56 -15.11 -3.57 -10.04
N LYS A 57 -15.94 -4.57 -9.68
CA LYS A 57 -15.80 -5.23 -8.37
C LYS A 57 -14.52 -6.06 -8.28
N VAL A 58 -14.09 -6.72 -9.36
CA VAL A 58 -12.80 -7.43 -9.40
C VAL A 58 -11.63 -6.46 -9.23
N CYS A 59 -11.63 -5.35 -9.97
CA CYS A 59 -10.61 -4.31 -9.83
C CYS A 59 -10.58 -3.71 -8.42
N LEU A 60 -11.75 -3.52 -7.80
CA LEU A 60 -11.87 -3.00 -6.44
C LEU A 60 -11.30 -3.98 -5.41
N PHE A 61 -11.57 -5.27 -5.58
CA PHE A 61 -10.99 -6.32 -4.75
C PHE A 61 -9.46 -6.36 -4.89
N LEU A 62 -8.93 -6.37 -6.11
CA LEU A 62 -7.49 -6.37 -6.36
C LEU A 62 -6.81 -5.11 -5.82
N SER A 63 -7.43 -3.93 -5.99
CA SER A 63 -6.93 -2.68 -5.44
C SER A 63 -6.88 -2.72 -3.90
N SER A 64 -7.93 -3.23 -3.26
CA SER A 64 -7.98 -3.39 -1.80
C SER A 64 -6.92 -4.37 -1.32
N ALA A 65 -6.75 -5.51 -2.00
CA ALA A 65 -5.71 -6.49 -1.68
C ALA A 65 -4.30 -5.90 -1.83
N TYR A 66 -4.05 -5.12 -2.88
CA TYR A 66 -2.77 -4.44 -3.08
C TYR A 66 -2.47 -3.42 -1.97
N LEU A 67 -3.45 -2.59 -1.59
CA LEU A 67 -3.28 -1.61 -0.52
C LEU A 67 -2.98 -2.29 0.82
N ASN A 68 -3.70 -3.36 1.16
CA ASN A 68 -3.54 -4.05 2.45
C ASN A 68 -2.32 -4.95 2.51
N SER A 69 -1.95 -5.63 1.42
CA SER A 69 -0.81 -6.56 1.43
C SER A 69 0.51 -5.87 1.13
N VAL A 70 0.56 -5.02 0.11
CA VAL A 70 1.81 -4.45 -0.40
C VAL A 70 2.12 -3.10 0.23
N ILE A 71 1.18 -2.15 0.14
CA ILE A 71 1.41 -0.77 0.60
C ILE A 71 1.55 -0.73 2.12
N LEU A 72 0.66 -1.40 2.84
CA LEU A 72 0.73 -1.49 4.30
C LEU A 72 1.99 -2.25 4.76
N GLY A 73 2.32 -3.38 4.12
CA GLY A 73 3.52 -4.18 4.42
C GLY A 73 4.81 -3.38 4.22
N ASN A 74 4.96 -2.71 3.08
CA ASN A 74 6.13 -1.88 2.78
C ASN A 74 6.25 -0.67 3.71
N THR A 75 5.12 -0.08 4.11
CA THR A 75 5.11 1.00 5.11
C THR A 75 5.73 0.52 6.42
N PHE A 76 5.30 -0.64 6.93
CA PHE A 76 5.83 -1.19 8.18
C PHE A 76 7.29 -1.64 8.06
N ILE A 77 7.66 -2.35 7.01
CA ILE A 77 9.01 -2.91 6.84
C ILE A 77 10.03 -1.83 6.46
N ILE A 78 9.75 -1.04 5.42
CA ILE A 78 10.73 -0.06 4.89
C ILE A 78 10.63 1.27 5.62
N GLY A 79 9.42 1.72 5.93
CA GLY A 79 9.20 3.02 6.58
C GLY A 79 9.47 3.02 8.09
N TYR A 80 9.09 1.94 8.79
CA TYR A 80 9.19 1.83 10.25
C TYR A 80 10.14 0.73 10.75
N ASN A 81 10.74 -0.06 9.85
CA ASN A 81 11.62 -1.19 10.19
C ASN A 81 10.98 -2.22 11.16
N ILE A 82 9.66 -2.40 11.05
CA ILE A 82 8.90 -3.36 11.84
C ILE A 82 8.88 -4.70 11.09
N ASN A 83 9.77 -5.60 11.48
CA ASN A 83 9.81 -6.96 10.94
C ASN A 83 8.91 -7.90 11.75
N ALA A 84 7.63 -7.96 11.40
CA ALA A 84 6.66 -8.87 12.02
C ALA A 84 6.94 -10.36 11.75
N HIS A 85 7.89 -10.69 10.85
CA HIS A 85 8.31 -12.08 10.60
C HIS A 85 9.14 -12.65 11.77
N ASN A 86 9.85 -11.81 12.52
CA ASN A 86 10.76 -12.25 13.59
C ASN A 86 10.17 -12.11 15.01
N SER A 87 8.90 -11.69 15.14
CA SER A 87 8.24 -11.47 16.44
C SER A 87 7.66 -12.75 17.06
N ASN A 88 8.28 -13.91 16.84
CA ASN A 88 8.02 -15.13 17.62
C ASN A 88 8.66 -15.09 19.03
N ILE A 89 9.31 -13.99 19.38
CA ILE A 89 9.71 -13.70 20.77
C ILE A 89 8.60 -12.88 21.41
N VAL A 90 7.62 -13.60 21.94
CA VAL A 90 6.76 -13.10 23.02
C VAL A 90 7.68 -12.83 24.22
N LEU A 91 7.53 -11.65 24.81
CA LEU A 91 8.16 -11.23 26.07
C LEU A 91 8.27 -12.36 27.11
#